data_AF-A0A7X1P0H6-F1
#
_entry.id   AF-A0A7X1P0H6-F1
#
_cell.length_a   1.000
_cell.length_b   1.000
_cell.length_c   1.000
_cell.angle_alpha   90.00
_cell.angle_beta   90.00
_cell.angle_gamma   90.00
#
_symmetry.space_group_name_H-M   'P 1'
#
loop_
_entity.id
_entity.type
_entity.pdbx_description
1 polymer ?
#
loop_
_entity_poly.entity_id
_entity_poly.type
_entity_poly.pdbx_seq_one_letter_code
_entity_poly.pdbx_strand_id
1 'polypeptide(L)'
;MGSNVFNIGLTGLNAAQAHLATAGHNIANAATPGFHRQRVELQNGLPQASGDGFFGTGVDVATVSRIYSEFLDNQVSGALGRQAYLNTYRDEIAQIDNLLADANSGLTPALSEFFNTVHEVGSDPESAATRQAMLSGAGTLVSRFRSIEARVSQMYEAANGQIADLVTSINGLATEIARLNQSVIVAEGAAGGHAANDLRDQRDAVIAELNKLTGVTTVAQSDGSLNVMIGTGQSLVVGNQALALATSVSREDPKRLEIGYTSASGTAIITSSLTGGQLGAVLAFQRDAAAPTLNNLGRIATALAFDFNQQHRLGQDLNGAAGTDFFTLPTPGVIGRTGNSGSAVLDATVVDASALTTSDYRIAYNAGNYSVTRLSDSSVTVYASLPQTIDGVRVSLGSGTPGNGDSFLLQPTRTGARDLAVRLVDGSQIAAAAPIRGAAGTGNTSGAAITAGVVNGPPPTNANLLQPVTITFTGSGSYDVSGVGTGNPTGLAYVSGGDISYNGWTVSIAGAPRAGDTFTITPNSGGVSDNRNATLLAGLQSAKTIGGGAATYQGAYSQSVASVGSKTREVQVAAAAQEALVTQTTTAQQSLSGVNLDEEAANLIRYQQMYQACGKMIEIVSKLFDTLLAI
;
A
#
# COMPACT_ATOMS: atom_id res chain seq x y z
N MET A 1 6.72 33.88 -72.76
CA MET A 1 7.92 33.73 -71.89
C MET A 1 7.89 34.64 -70.67
N GLY A 2 7.62 35.95 -70.79
CA GLY A 2 7.60 36.87 -69.64
C GLY A 2 6.60 36.52 -68.51
N SER A 3 5.39 36.08 -68.85
CA SER A 3 4.38 35.68 -67.84
C SER A 3 4.78 34.47 -67.00
N ASN A 4 5.47 33.47 -67.59
CA ASN A 4 5.90 32.27 -66.86
C ASN A 4 7.08 32.57 -65.92
N VAL A 5 8.07 33.34 -66.36
CA VAL A 5 9.21 33.72 -65.50
C VAL A 5 8.77 34.65 -64.36
N PHE A 6 7.83 35.58 -64.61
CA PHE A 6 7.21 36.38 -63.55
C PHE A 6 6.50 35.49 -62.52
N ASN A 7 5.73 34.50 -62.98
CA ASN A 7 5.02 33.57 -62.10
C ASN A 7 5.98 32.72 -61.26
N ILE A 8 7.06 32.20 -61.85
CA ILE A 8 8.15 31.50 -61.13
C ILE A 8 8.80 32.41 -60.08
N GLY A 9 9.05 33.68 -60.42
CA GLY A 9 9.58 34.67 -59.48
C GLY A 9 8.63 34.95 -58.30
N LEU A 10 7.33 35.08 -58.58
CA LEU A 10 6.29 35.32 -57.56
C LEU A 10 6.10 34.12 -56.63
N THR A 11 5.99 32.93 -57.20
CA THR A 11 5.80 31.68 -56.43
C THR A 11 7.03 31.37 -55.58
N GLY A 12 8.24 31.58 -56.12
CA GLY A 12 9.49 31.50 -55.36
C GLY A 12 9.60 32.54 -54.24
N LEU A 13 9.13 33.78 -54.47
CA LEU A 13 9.12 34.82 -53.44
C LEU A 13 8.18 34.47 -52.28
N ASN A 14 6.98 33.97 -52.58
CA ASN A 14 6.02 33.50 -51.57
C ASN A 14 6.57 32.32 -50.76
N ALA A 15 7.22 31.35 -51.42
CA ALA A 15 7.88 30.24 -50.74
C ALA A 15 8.98 30.72 -49.79
N ALA A 16 9.82 31.67 -50.22
CA ALA A 16 10.85 32.24 -49.37
C ALA A 16 10.27 33.01 -48.16
N GLN A 17 9.16 33.73 -48.35
CA GLN A 17 8.44 34.41 -47.27
C GLN A 17 7.87 33.41 -46.25
N ALA A 18 7.25 32.33 -46.70
CA ALA A 18 6.73 31.28 -45.83
C ALA A 18 7.86 30.61 -45.01
N HIS A 19 9.00 30.34 -45.65
CA HIS A 19 10.18 29.82 -44.96
C HIS A 19 10.74 30.79 -43.90
N LEU A 20 10.82 32.09 -44.21
CA LEU A 20 11.26 33.11 -43.25
C LEU A 20 10.32 33.20 -42.04
N ALA A 21 9.01 33.21 -42.28
CA ALA A 21 8.01 33.25 -41.21
C ALA A 21 8.10 32.01 -40.32
N THR A 22 8.25 30.82 -40.91
CA THR A 22 8.35 29.56 -40.16
C THR A 22 9.63 29.48 -39.34
N ALA A 23 10.78 29.85 -39.92
CA ALA A 23 12.05 29.89 -39.19
C ALA A 23 12.02 30.92 -38.05
N GLY A 24 11.40 32.09 -38.28
CA GLY A 24 11.16 33.09 -37.23
C GLY A 24 10.27 32.55 -36.10
N HIS A 25 9.21 31.82 -36.44
CA HIS A 25 8.32 31.16 -35.46
C HIS A 25 9.05 30.09 -34.65
N ASN A 26 9.87 29.26 -35.31
CA ASN A 26 10.70 28.26 -34.64
C ASN A 26 11.67 28.91 -33.63
N ILE A 27 12.40 29.95 -34.04
CA ILE A 27 13.34 30.66 -33.18
C ILE A 27 12.62 31.28 -31.98
N ALA A 28 11.46 31.93 -32.22
CA ALA A 28 10.68 32.54 -31.15
C ALA A 28 10.17 31.53 -30.13
N ASN A 29 9.88 30.29 -30.56
CA ASN A 29 9.35 29.22 -29.71
C ASN A 29 10.37 28.16 -29.30
N ALA A 30 11.67 28.37 -29.57
CA ALA A 30 12.72 27.39 -29.26
C ALA A 30 12.79 27.02 -27.76
N ALA A 31 12.38 27.93 -26.88
CA ALA A 31 12.33 27.72 -25.43
C ALA A 31 10.93 27.33 -24.91
N THR A 32 9.93 27.24 -25.78
CA THR A 32 8.55 26.88 -25.40
C THR A 32 8.47 25.36 -25.15
N PRO A 33 8.11 24.90 -23.93
CA PRO A 33 8.01 23.47 -23.66
C PRO A 33 6.95 22.80 -24.55
N GLY A 34 7.28 21.65 -25.13
CA GLY A 34 6.38 20.87 -25.98
C GLY A 34 6.23 21.40 -27.41
N PHE A 35 6.95 22.46 -27.80
CA PHE A 35 6.95 22.96 -29.17
C PHE A 35 7.74 22.03 -30.11
N HIS A 36 7.15 21.68 -31.24
CA HIS A 36 7.81 20.94 -32.31
C HIS A 36 8.25 21.88 -33.43
N ARG A 37 9.50 21.73 -33.88
CA ARG A 37 10.01 22.50 -35.01
C ARG A 37 9.12 22.32 -36.23
N GLN A 38 8.79 23.43 -36.90
CA GLN A 38 7.93 23.42 -38.08
C GLN A 38 8.75 23.57 -39.36
N ARG A 39 8.27 22.97 -40.44
CA ARG A 39 8.89 23.02 -41.77
C ARG A 39 7.83 23.29 -42.84
N VAL A 40 8.19 24.18 -43.76
CA VAL A 40 7.41 24.44 -44.97
C VAL A 40 7.65 23.30 -45.96
N GLU A 41 6.58 22.65 -46.39
CA GLU A 41 6.58 21.67 -47.45
C GLU A 41 6.20 22.34 -48.76
N LEU A 42 7.06 22.23 -49.77
CA LEU A 42 6.83 22.79 -51.10
C LEU A 42 6.40 21.68 -52.06
N GLN A 43 5.55 22.02 -53.03
CA GLN A 43 5.23 21.17 -54.16
C GLN A 43 5.54 21.89 -55.48
N ASN A 44 5.87 21.12 -56.51
CA ASN A 44 6.08 21.70 -57.84
C ASN A 44 4.77 22.23 -58.39
N GLY A 45 4.79 23.45 -58.94
CA GLY A 45 3.66 23.99 -59.66
C GLY A 45 3.34 23.13 -60.90
N LEU A 46 2.06 23.05 -61.27
CA LEU A 46 1.60 22.25 -62.41
C LEU A 46 2.27 22.74 -63.71
N PRO A 47 3.03 21.89 -64.42
CA PRO A 47 3.77 22.32 -65.60
C PRO A 47 2.82 22.69 -66.74
N GLN A 48 3.16 23.75 -67.48
CA GLN A 48 2.42 24.18 -68.67
C GLN A 48 2.93 23.45 -69.91
N ALA A 49 2.01 22.81 -70.64
CA ALA A 49 2.29 22.17 -71.91
C ALA A 49 2.38 23.20 -73.04
N SER A 50 3.40 23.06 -73.89
CA SER A 50 3.61 23.81 -75.14
C SER A 50 3.96 22.83 -76.27
N GLY A 51 3.93 23.31 -77.52
CA GLY A 51 4.37 22.54 -78.69
C GLY A 51 5.81 22.03 -78.62
N ASP A 52 6.65 22.65 -77.78
CA ASP A 52 8.06 22.30 -77.56
C ASP A 52 8.33 21.52 -76.25
N GLY A 53 7.29 21.15 -75.50
CA GLY A 53 7.41 20.36 -74.25
C GLY A 53 6.71 20.97 -73.04
N PHE A 54 7.05 20.47 -71.84
CA PHE A 54 6.49 20.94 -70.57
C PHE A 54 7.45 21.92 -69.89
N PHE A 55 6.94 23.10 -69.54
CA PHE A 55 7.68 24.09 -68.77
C PHE A 55 7.12 24.16 -67.34
N GLY A 56 8.00 24.13 -66.34
CA GLY A 56 7.59 24.31 -64.94
C GLY A 56 7.05 25.72 -64.69
N THR A 57 6.19 25.85 -63.68
CA THR A 57 5.58 27.13 -63.26
C THR A 57 6.08 27.63 -61.90
N GLY A 58 7.11 26.99 -61.34
CA GLY A 58 7.69 27.35 -60.04
C GLY A 58 7.28 26.37 -58.95
N VAL A 59 7.08 26.89 -57.73
CA VAL A 59 6.80 26.08 -56.52
C VAL A 59 5.65 26.67 -55.71
N ASP A 60 4.76 25.83 -55.20
CA ASP A 60 3.69 26.24 -54.31
C ASP A 60 3.99 25.76 -52.88
N VAL A 61 3.56 26.54 -51.89
CA VAL A 61 3.56 26.10 -50.50
C VAL A 61 2.42 25.10 -50.32
N ALA A 62 2.75 23.83 -50.12
CA ALA A 62 1.77 22.78 -49.91
C ALA A 62 1.18 22.85 -48.50
N THR A 63 2.04 22.94 -47.48
CA THR A 63 1.63 23.11 -46.07
C THR A 63 2.81 23.54 -45.21
N VAL A 64 2.54 23.92 -43.96
CA VAL A 64 3.53 23.91 -42.88
C VAL A 64 3.22 22.70 -41.99
N SER A 65 4.21 21.85 -41.77
CA SER A 65 4.07 20.65 -40.94
C SER A 65 5.03 20.69 -39.75
N ARG A 66 4.61 20.11 -38.63
CA ARG A 66 5.51 19.84 -37.51
C ARG A 66 6.43 18.66 -37.81
N ILE A 67 7.70 18.77 -37.43
CA ILE A 67 8.62 17.64 -37.39
C ILE A 67 8.29 16.86 -36.12
N TYR A 68 7.68 15.70 -36.31
CA TYR A 68 7.02 14.93 -35.26
C TYR A 68 7.22 13.44 -35.49
N SER A 69 7.43 12.68 -34.42
CA SER A 69 7.55 11.23 -34.47
C SER A 69 6.72 10.62 -33.35
N GLU A 70 5.54 10.13 -33.72
CA GLU A 70 4.59 9.50 -32.81
C GLU A 70 5.25 8.43 -31.92
N PHE A 71 6.19 7.68 -32.48
CA PHE A 71 6.95 6.67 -31.74
C PHE A 71 7.83 7.27 -30.64
N LEU A 72 8.57 8.35 -30.93
CA LEU A 72 9.43 9.01 -29.94
C LEU A 72 8.58 9.72 -28.87
N ASP A 73 7.49 10.35 -29.27
CA ASP A 73 6.56 11.01 -28.34
C ASP A 73 5.87 10.02 -27.41
N ASN A 74 5.45 8.87 -27.93
CA ASN A 74 4.92 7.78 -27.10
C ASN A 74 5.96 7.20 -26.15
N GLN A 75 7.23 7.10 -26.57
CA GLN A 75 8.32 6.68 -25.67
C GLN A 75 8.56 7.70 -24.55
N VAL A 76 8.68 8.99 -24.88
CA VAL A 76 8.89 10.05 -23.89
C VAL A 76 7.70 10.10 -22.92
N SER A 77 6.49 10.10 -23.44
CA SER A 77 5.26 10.13 -22.64
C SER A 77 5.20 8.92 -21.70
N GLY A 78 5.38 7.70 -22.20
CA GLY A 78 5.41 6.49 -21.38
C GLY A 78 6.50 6.52 -20.31
N ALA A 79 7.69 7.02 -20.65
CA ALA A 79 8.79 7.16 -19.71
C ALA A 79 8.49 8.18 -18.58
N LEU A 80 7.89 9.32 -18.92
CA LEU A 80 7.46 10.34 -17.96
C LEU A 80 6.34 9.83 -17.04
N GLY A 81 5.35 9.14 -17.58
CA GLY A 81 4.26 8.55 -16.80
C GLY A 81 4.77 7.55 -15.76
N ARG A 82 5.73 6.70 -16.15
CA ARG A 82 6.36 5.75 -15.22
C ARG A 82 7.30 6.43 -14.21
N GLN A 83 8.00 7.48 -14.61
CA GLN A 83 8.82 8.27 -13.68
C GLN A 83 7.95 8.93 -12.61
N ALA A 84 6.81 9.52 -13.01
CA ALA A 84 5.85 10.12 -12.09
C ALA A 84 5.34 9.09 -11.08
N TYR A 85 4.96 7.90 -11.53
CA TYR A 85 4.57 6.79 -10.65
C TYR A 85 5.68 6.45 -9.63
N LEU A 86 6.91 6.20 -10.11
CA LEU A 86 8.00 5.73 -9.25
C LEU A 86 8.43 6.78 -8.24
N ASN A 87 8.50 8.05 -8.64
CA ASN A 87 8.82 9.16 -7.74
C ASN A 87 7.76 9.31 -6.65
N THR A 88 6.48 9.34 -7.02
CA THR A 88 5.40 9.45 -6.03
C THR A 88 5.39 8.25 -5.08
N TYR A 89 5.49 7.02 -5.58
CA TYR A 89 5.52 5.85 -4.70
C TYR A 89 6.74 5.85 -3.77
N ARG A 90 7.92 6.23 -4.28
CA ARG A 90 9.14 6.38 -3.48
C ARG A 90 8.94 7.34 -2.32
N ASP A 91 8.36 8.51 -2.60
CA ASP A 91 8.20 9.57 -1.61
C ASP A 91 7.19 9.17 -0.51
N GLU A 92 6.13 8.46 -0.89
CA GLU A 92 5.14 7.93 0.07
C GLU A 92 5.72 6.79 0.93
N ILE A 93 6.39 5.79 0.32
CA ILE A 93 6.92 4.65 1.07
C ILE A 93 8.12 5.03 1.95
N ALA A 94 8.94 5.99 1.53
CA ALA A 94 10.08 6.47 2.32
C ALA A 94 9.65 7.08 3.65
N GLN A 95 8.45 7.68 3.72
CA GLN A 95 7.91 8.19 4.98
C GLN A 95 7.61 7.05 5.98
N ILE A 96 7.08 5.91 5.50
CA ILE A 96 6.88 4.72 6.36
C ILE A 96 8.23 4.14 6.76
N ASP A 97 9.17 4.01 5.82
CA ASP A 97 10.51 3.49 6.08
C ASP A 97 11.21 4.27 7.19
N ASN A 98 11.26 5.60 7.07
CA ASN A 98 11.86 6.48 8.08
C ASN A 98 11.18 6.36 9.45
N LEU A 99 9.85 6.19 9.48
CA LEU A 99 9.10 6.01 10.72
C LEU A 99 9.45 4.67 11.41
N LEU A 100 9.54 3.59 10.64
CA LEU A 100 9.73 2.24 11.18
C LEU A 100 11.20 1.94 11.52
N ALA A 101 12.13 2.49 10.73
CA ALA A 101 13.57 2.26 10.86
C ALA A 101 14.25 3.14 11.93
N ASP A 102 13.51 4.02 12.61
CA ASP A 102 14.06 4.84 13.70
C ASP A 102 14.54 3.96 14.86
N ALA A 103 15.85 3.96 15.10
CA ALA A 103 16.50 3.14 16.12
C ALA A 103 16.21 3.57 17.56
N ASN A 104 15.84 4.83 17.78
CA ASN A 104 15.59 5.39 19.11
C ASN A 104 14.11 5.37 19.44
N SER A 105 13.28 5.68 18.45
CA SER A 105 11.86 5.78 18.65
C SER A 105 11.15 4.48 18.30
N GLY A 106 11.66 3.60 17.45
CA GLY A 106 10.99 2.38 16.96
C GLY A 106 10.40 1.44 18.04
N LEU A 107 9.64 0.43 17.59
CA LEU A 107 8.95 -0.49 18.51
C LEU A 107 9.90 -1.42 19.29
N THR A 108 11.04 -1.78 18.71
CA THR A 108 11.99 -2.71 19.33
C THR A 108 12.55 -2.22 20.68
N PRO A 109 13.06 -0.99 20.81
CA PRO A 109 13.43 -0.44 22.12
C PRO A 109 12.31 -0.48 23.16
N ALA A 110 11.09 -0.08 22.77
CA ALA A 110 9.95 -0.06 23.69
C ALA A 110 9.56 -1.47 24.18
N LEU A 111 9.61 -2.48 23.30
CA LEU A 111 9.41 -3.88 23.70
C LEU A 111 10.49 -4.35 24.66
N SER A 112 11.76 -4.05 24.36
CA SER A 112 12.89 -4.42 25.23
C SER A 112 12.80 -3.76 26.59
N GLU A 113 12.46 -2.47 26.65
CA GLU A 113 12.28 -1.73 27.91
C GLU A 113 11.14 -2.31 28.74
N PHE A 114 9.98 -2.59 28.13
CA PHE A 114 8.89 -3.26 28.83
C PHE A 114 9.32 -4.62 29.40
N PHE A 115 9.91 -5.51 28.60
CA PHE A 115 10.34 -6.82 29.11
C PHE A 115 11.44 -6.74 30.17
N ASN A 116 12.32 -5.73 30.14
CA ASN A 116 13.25 -5.46 31.23
C ASN A 116 12.51 -5.19 32.56
N THR A 117 11.44 -4.39 32.54
CA THR A 117 10.61 -4.18 33.75
C THR A 117 9.89 -5.46 34.21
N VAL A 118 9.55 -6.37 33.28
CA VAL A 118 9.02 -7.70 33.64
C VAL A 118 10.09 -8.56 34.33
N HIS A 119 11.32 -8.52 33.84
CA HIS A 119 12.47 -9.20 34.48
C HIS A 119 12.79 -8.62 35.86
N GLU A 120 12.63 -7.32 36.08
CA GLU A 120 12.79 -6.67 37.38
C GLU A 120 11.75 -7.20 38.39
N VAL A 121 10.48 -7.29 38.00
CA VAL A 121 9.44 -7.92 38.84
C VAL A 121 9.75 -9.40 39.09
N GLY A 122 10.34 -10.10 38.11
CA GLY A 122 10.81 -11.47 38.32
C GLY A 122 11.96 -11.56 39.33
N SER A 123 12.79 -10.54 39.46
CA SER A 123 13.93 -10.53 40.38
C SER A 123 13.54 -10.09 41.80
N ASP A 124 12.55 -9.21 41.91
CA ASP A 124 12.01 -8.68 43.17
C ASP A 124 10.46 -8.59 43.09
N PRO A 125 9.76 -9.74 43.21
CA PRO A 125 8.31 -9.84 43.00
C PRO A 125 7.47 -9.29 44.16
N GLU A 126 8.04 -9.04 45.33
CA GLU A 126 7.33 -8.47 46.50
C GLU A 126 7.37 -6.94 46.52
N SER A 127 8.28 -6.32 45.76
CA SER A 127 8.42 -4.87 45.70
C SER A 127 7.28 -4.20 44.93
N ALA A 128 6.55 -3.33 45.63
CA ALA A 128 5.53 -2.48 45.01
C ALA A 128 6.15 -1.51 43.97
N ALA A 129 7.42 -1.12 44.16
CA ALA A 129 8.10 -0.20 43.25
C ALA A 129 8.41 -0.85 41.90
N THR A 130 8.91 -2.09 41.87
CA THR A 130 9.19 -2.82 40.62
C THR A 130 7.91 -3.10 39.84
N ARG A 131 6.83 -3.45 40.53
CA ARG A 131 5.50 -3.63 39.94
C ARG A 131 4.94 -2.35 39.33
N GLN A 132 5.10 -1.22 40.02
CA GLN A 132 4.69 0.08 39.48
C GLN A 132 5.54 0.50 38.28
N ALA A 133 6.84 0.16 38.27
CA ALA A 133 7.71 0.37 37.11
C ALA A 133 7.22 -0.45 35.91
N MET A 134 6.82 -1.71 36.11
CA MET A 134 6.27 -2.56 35.06
C MET A 134 4.95 -2.04 34.46
N LEU A 135 4.03 -1.51 35.29
CA LEU A 135 2.83 -0.84 34.78
C LEU A 135 3.16 0.41 33.96
N SER A 136 4.11 1.22 34.44
CA SER A 136 4.56 2.42 33.72
C SER A 136 5.19 2.05 32.37
N GLY A 137 6.07 1.03 32.35
CA GLY A 137 6.69 0.49 31.14
C GLY A 137 5.66 -0.03 30.14
N ALA A 138 4.62 -0.71 30.62
CA ALA A 138 3.50 -1.13 29.77
C ALA A 138 2.75 0.07 29.15
N GLY A 139 2.51 1.13 29.93
CA GLY A 139 1.89 2.37 29.45
C GLY A 139 2.72 3.06 28.36
N THR A 140 4.05 3.09 28.52
CA THR A 140 4.98 3.60 27.49
C THR A 140 4.92 2.77 26.22
N LEU A 141 4.94 1.44 26.33
CA LEU A 141 4.84 0.53 25.19
C LEU A 141 3.53 0.71 24.42
N VAL A 142 2.40 0.79 25.13
CA VAL A 142 1.08 1.05 24.51
C VAL A 142 1.07 2.39 23.78
N SER A 143 1.60 3.44 24.41
CA SER A 143 1.67 4.76 23.81
C SER A 143 2.52 4.76 22.54
N ARG A 144 3.58 3.95 22.50
CA ARG A 144 4.41 3.80 21.31
C ARG A 144 3.69 3.08 20.17
N PHE A 145 2.99 1.98 20.45
CA PHE A 145 2.14 1.31 19.45
C PHE A 145 1.14 2.28 18.81
N ARG A 146 0.41 3.04 19.65
CA ARG A 146 -0.59 4.01 19.21
C ARG A 146 0.02 5.16 18.40
N SER A 147 1.21 5.62 18.77
CA SER A 147 1.88 6.73 18.06
C SER A 147 2.31 6.33 16.65
N ILE A 148 2.88 5.12 16.49
CA ILE A 148 3.27 4.61 15.16
C ILE A 148 2.00 4.35 14.33
N GLU A 149 0.99 3.69 14.91
CA GLU A 149 -0.29 3.43 14.23
C GLU A 149 -0.94 4.74 13.76
N ALA A 150 -1.05 5.74 14.63
CA ALA A 150 -1.66 7.02 14.29
C ALA A 150 -0.92 7.73 13.15
N ARG A 151 0.42 7.66 13.12
CA ARG A 151 1.22 8.25 12.05
C ARG A 151 0.95 7.56 10.71
N VAL A 152 0.94 6.23 10.66
CA VAL A 152 0.64 5.48 9.42
C VAL A 152 -0.81 5.68 8.98
N SER A 153 -1.75 5.70 9.93
CA SER A 153 -3.16 6.00 9.66
C SER A 153 -3.35 7.41 9.09
N GLN A 154 -2.63 8.41 9.61
CA GLN A 154 -2.63 9.77 9.03
C GLN A 154 -2.10 9.80 7.60
N MET A 155 -1.04 9.03 7.30
CA MET A 155 -0.51 8.92 5.94
C MET A 155 -1.51 8.24 4.99
N TYR A 156 -2.24 7.23 5.47
CA TYR A 156 -3.31 6.58 4.71
C TYR A 156 -4.45 7.56 4.38
N GLU A 157 -4.87 8.38 5.34
CA GLU A 157 -5.90 9.42 5.13
C GLU A 157 -5.39 10.58 4.25
N ALA A 158 -4.12 10.97 4.37
CA ALA A 158 -3.52 11.96 3.48
C ALA A 158 -3.53 11.47 2.02
N ALA A 159 -3.26 10.19 1.79
CA ALA A 159 -3.38 9.57 0.47
C ALA A 159 -4.82 9.60 -0.08
N ASN A 160 -5.87 9.50 0.77
CA ASN A 160 -7.25 9.71 0.33
C ASN A 160 -7.46 11.15 -0.18
N GLY A 161 -6.93 12.15 0.53
CA GLY A 161 -6.97 13.55 0.09
C GLY A 161 -6.28 13.74 -1.26
N GLN A 162 -5.05 13.22 -1.41
CA GLN A 162 -4.30 13.26 -2.67
C GLN A 162 -5.06 12.60 -3.83
N ILE A 163 -5.73 11.47 -3.61
CA ILE A 163 -6.55 10.81 -4.63
C ILE A 163 -7.67 11.76 -5.12
N ALA A 164 -8.36 12.46 -4.22
CA ALA A 164 -9.42 13.39 -4.60
C ALA A 164 -8.89 14.60 -5.39
N ASP A 165 -7.75 15.15 -4.99
CA ASP A 165 -7.09 16.26 -5.66
C ASP A 165 -6.57 15.86 -7.06
N LEU A 166 -5.99 14.67 -7.18
CA LEU A 166 -5.55 14.09 -8.46
C LEU A 166 -6.74 13.87 -9.40
N VAL A 167 -7.86 13.32 -8.91
CA VAL A 167 -9.08 13.15 -9.72
C VAL A 167 -9.62 14.50 -10.21
N THR A 168 -9.60 15.53 -9.37
CA THR A 168 -9.98 16.90 -9.76
C THR A 168 -9.08 17.43 -10.87
N SER A 169 -7.76 17.26 -10.73
CA SER A 169 -6.77 17.69 -11.73
C SER A 169 -6.93 16.93 -13.05
N ILE A 170 -7.16 15.62 -12.99
CA ILE A 170 -7.43 14.76 -14.16
C ILE A 170 -8.66 15.26 -14.92
N ASN A 171 -9.75 15.57 -14.23
CA ASN A 171 -10.97 16.09 -14.85
C ASN A 171 -10.75 17.47 -15.51
N GLY A 172 -9.95 18.33 -14.87
CA GLY A 172 -9.55 19.62 -15.44
C GLY A 172 -8.77 19.47 -16.75
N LEU A 173 -7.75 18.60 -16.76
CA LEU A 173 -6.95 18.32 -17.96
C LEU A 173 -7.78 17.65 -19.06
N ALA A 174 -8.67 16.71 -18.71
CA ALA A 174 -9.58 16.07 -19.68
C ALA A 174 -10.49 17.10 -20.37
N THR A 175 -11.03 18.05 -19.61
CA THR A 175 -11.86 19.14 -20.14
C THR A 175 -11.06 20.04 -21.08
N GLU A 176 -9.82 20.35 -20.72
CA GLU A 176 -8.94 21.16 -21.56
C GLU A 176 -8.55 20.45 -22.86
N ILE A 177 -8.28 19.13 -22.81
CA ILE A 177 -8.02 18.32 -24.01
C ILE A 177 -9.25 18.33 -24.93
N ALA A 178 -10.46 18.16 -24.39
CA ALA A 178 -11.69 18.21 -25.16
C ALA A 178 -11.89 19.58 -25.85
N ARG A 179 -11.58 20.68 -25.16
CA ARG A 179 -11.60 22.05 -25.71
C ARG A 179 -10.55 22.24 -26.81
N LEU A 180 -9.34 21.72 -26.61
CA LEU A 180 -8.27 21.76 -27.61
C LEU A 180 -8.61 20.91 -28.84
N ASN A 181 -9.21 19.73 -28.66
CA ASN A 181 -9.73 18.93 -29.77
C ASN A 181 -10.74 19.73 -30.60
N GLN A 182 -11.70 20.42 -29.96
CA GLN A 182 -12.64 21.27 -30.68
C GLN A 182 -11.93 22.41 -31.43
N SER A 183 -10.92 23.03 -30.81
CA SER A 183 -10.15 24.12 -31.42
C SER A 183 -9.35 23.63 -32.64
N VAL A 184 -8.75 22.44 -32.56
CA VAL A 184 -8.06 21.78 -33.68
C VAL A 184 -9.04 21.52 -34.81
N ILE A 185 -10.18 20.87 -34.55
CA ILE A 185 -11.20 20.58 -35.59
C ILE A 185 -11.62 21.86 -36.31
N VAL A 186 -11.92 22.93 -35.57
CA VAL A 186 -12.37 24.21 -36.15
C VAL A 186 -11.27 24.88 -36.97
N ALA A 187 -10.05 24.94 -36.43
CA ALA A 187 -8.92 25.58 -37.11
C ALA A 187 -8.54 24.84 -38.40
N GLU A 188 -8.47 23.51 -38.35
CA GLU A 188 -8.13 22.69 -39.51
C GLU A 188 -9.25 22.72 -40.55
N GLY A 189 -10.51 22.70 -40.13
CA GLY A 189 -11.65 22.89 -41.03
C GLY A 189 -11.62 24.24 -41.74
N ALA A 190 -11.33 25.33 -41.01
CA ALA A 190 -11.19 26.68 -41.59
C ALA A 190 -9.97 26.80 -42.52
N ALA A 191 -8.91 26.04 -42.26
CA ALA A 191 -7.71 25.99 -43.07
C ALA A 191 -7.80 25.01 -44.26
N GLY A 192 -8.97 24.45 -44.58
CA GLY A 192 -9.12 23.51 -45.70
C GLY A 192 -8.44 22.15 -45.48
N GLY A 193 -8.33 21.72 -44.22
CA GLY A 193 -7.74 20.43 -43.81
C GLY A 193 -6.25 20.49 -43.43
N HIS A 194 -5.61 21.67 -43.49
CA HIS A 194 -4.22 21.81 -43.08
C HIS A 194 -4.07 21.78 -41.55
N ALA A 195 -2.98 21.19 -41.07
CA ALA A 195 -2.76 20.93 -39.64
C ALA A 195 -2.58 22.22 -38.82
N ALA A 196 -3.27 22.30 -37.68
CA ALA A 196 -3.13 23.40 -36.72
C ALA A 196 -2.00 23.11 -35.73
N ASN A 197 -0.74 23.21 -36.19
CA ASN A 197 0.45 22.73 -35.48
C ASN A 197 0.54 23.19 -34.01
N ASP A 198 0.40 24.49 -33.74
CA ASP A 198 0.53 25.03 -32.38
C ASP A 198 -0.59 24.51 -31.44
N LEU A 199 -1.82 24.33 -31.95
CA LEU A 199 -2.92 23.76 -31.17
C LEU A 199 -2.71 22.27 -30.90
N ARG A 200 -2.14 21.53 -31.86
CA ARG A 200 -1.76 20.14 -31.65
C ARG A 200 -0.65 20.01 -30.60
N ASP A 201 0.34 20.90 -30.61
CA ASP A 201 1.42 20.92 -29.61
C ASP A 201 0.89 21.26 -28.21
N GLN A 202 -0.01 22.25 -28.09
CA GLN A 202 -0.70 22.54 -26.83
C GLN A 202 -1.48 21.33 -26.31
N ARG A 203 -2.22 20.65 -27.20
CA ARG A 203 -2.97 19.43 -26.83
C ARG A 203 -2.04 18.32 -26.36
N ASP A 204 -0.96 18.08 -27.09
CA ASP A 204 -0.02 17.00 -26.79
C ASP A 204 0.71 17.28 -25.46
N ALA A 205 1.00 18.54 -25.14
CA ALA A 205 1.53 18.95 -23.84
C ALA A 205 0.55 18.69 -22.67
N VAL A 206 -0.74 19.01 -22.84
CA VAL A 206 -1.78 18.74 -21.82
C VAL A 206 -1.99 17.23 -21.66
N ILE A 207 -1.94 16.45 -22.74
CA ILE A 207 -1.99 14.98 -22.70
C ILE A 207 -0.78 14.41 -21.95
N ALA A 208 0.42 14.95 -22.18
CA ALA A 208 1.62 14.53 -21.47
C ALA A 208 1.52 14.79 -19.96
N GLU A 209 0.93 15.92 -19.55
CA GLU A 209 0.67 16.20 -18.13
C GLU A 209 -0.37 15.25 -17.54
N LEU A 210 -1.47 14.99 -18.26
CA LEU A 210 -2.46 14.01 -17.84
C LEU A 210 -1.86 12.60 -17.72
N ASN A 211 -0.93 12.24 -18.60
CA ASN A 211 -0.24 10.95 -18.55
C ASN A 211 0.58 10.77 -17.26
N LYS A 212 1.21 11.83 -16.75
CA LYS A 212 1.91 11.80 -15.46
C LYS A 212 0.94 11.50 -14.31
N LEU A 213 -0.32 11.93 -14.39
CA LEU A 213 -1.29 11.74 -13.31
C LEU A 213 -1.90 10.34 -13.28
N THR A 214 -2.33 9.78 -14.42
CA THR A 214 -3.15 8.54 -14.41
C THR A 214 -2.66 7.44 -15.34
N GLY A 215 -1.67 7.71 -16.20
CA GLY A 215 -1.36 6.85 -17.34
C GLY A 215 -2.48 6.86 -18.38
N VAL A 216 -2.18 7.37 -19.58
CA VAL A 216 -3.15 7.47 -20.69
C VAL A 216 -2.66 6.73 -21.92
N THR A 217 -3.63 6.34 -22.74
CA THR A 217 -3.43 5.91 -24.12
C THR A 217 -4.30 6.79 -25.02
N THR A 218 -3.81 7.10 -26.22
CA THR A 218 -4.49 7.99 -27.16
C THR A 218 -4.79 7.28 -28.47
N VAL A 219 -5.91 7.64 -29.10
CA VAL A 219 -6.32 7.11 -30.41
C VAL A 219 -6.78 8.27 -31.28
N ALA A 220 -6.10 8.49 -32.40
CA ALA A 220 -6.46 9.53 -33.36
C ALA A 220 -7.73 9.17 -34.15
N GLN A 221 -8.53 10.20 -34.45
CA GLN A 221 -9.73 10.11 -35.28
C GLN A 221 -9.50 10.77 -36.64
N SER A 222 -10.34 10.44 -37.61
CA SER A 222 -10.25 10.99 -38.98
C SER A 222 -10.51 12.50 -39.07
N ASP A 223 -11.14 13.09 -38.05
CA ASP A 223 -11.44 14.52 -37.94
C ASP A 223 -10.32 15.33 -37.25
N GLY A 224 -9.19 14.71 -36.94
CA GLY A 224 -8.04 15.35 -36.27
C GLY A 224 -8.14 15.37 -34.73
N SER A 225 -9.25 14.94 -34.15
CA SER A 225 -9.40 14.80 -32.69
C SER A 225 -8.67 13.58 -32.13
N LEU A 226 -8.37 13.60 -30.83
CA LEU A 226 -7.80 12.46 -30.10
C LEU A 226 -8.79 11.97 -29.04
N ASN A 227 -9.07 10.67 -29.06
CA ASN A 227 -9.69 9.99 -27.93
C ASN A 227 -8.60 9.66 -26.91
N VAL A 228 -8.89 9.89 -25.62
CA VAL A 228 -7.97 9.61 -24.52
C VAL A 228 -8.60 8.57 -23.61
N MET A 229 -7.86 7.52 -23.31
CA MET A 229 -8.29 6.37 -22.50
C MET A 229 -7.34 6.18 -21.32
N ILE A 230 -7.88 5.74 -20.19
CA ILE A 230 -7.16 5.46 -18.94
C ILE A 230 -7.32 4.01 -18.52
N GLY A 231 -6.48 3.57 -17.58
CA GLY A 231 -6.58 2.24 -16.97
C GLY A 231 -6.48 1.10 -17.99
N THR A 232 -7.53 0.28 -18.06
CA THR A 232 -7.60 -0.87 -18.99
C THR A 232 -8.36 -0.56 -20.28
N GLY A 233 -8.56 0.73 -20.59
CA GLY A 233 -9.22 1.19 -21.82
C GLY A 233 -10.49 2.02 -21.59
N GLN A 234 -10.71 2.52 -20.39
CA GLN A 234 -11.86 3.38 -20.11
C GLN A 234 -11.67 4.76 -20.74
N SER A 235 -12.63 5.23 -21.53
CA SER A 235 -12.56 6.55 -22.18
C SER A 235 -12.66 7.68 -21.16
N LEU A 236 -11.79 8.67 -21.28
CA LEU A 236 -11.80 9.91 -20.51
C LEU A 236 -12.11 11.12 -21.40
N VAL A 237 -11.65 11.11 -22.65
CA VAL A 237 -12.00 12.10 -23.68
C VAL A 237 -12.42 11.36 -24.94
N VAL A 238 -13.55 11.75 -25.52
CA VAL A 238 -14.06 11.25 -26.81
C VAL A 238 -14.35 12.46 -27.71
N GLY A 239 -13.50 12.67 -28.72
CA GLY A 239 -13.57 13.85 -29.57
C GLY A 239 -13.53 15.15 -28.76
N ASN A 240 -14.61 15.91 -28.78
CA ASN A 240 -14.75 17.19 -28.05
C ASN A 240 -15.47 17.07 -26.69
N GLN A 241 -15.69 15.85 -26.19
CA GLN A 241 -16.37 15.61 -24.92
C GLN A 241 -15.42 15.00 -23.90
N ALA A 242 -15.40 15.56 -22.70
CA ALA A 242 -14.71 14.99 -21.54
C ALA A 242 -15.70 14.25 -20.64
N LEU A 243 -15.33 13.04 -20.22
CA LEU A 243 -16.02 12.28 -19.20
C LEU A 243 -15.37 12.59 -17.84
N ALA A 244 -16.19 12.73 -16.80
CA ALA A 244 -15.71 13.06 -15.47
C ALA A 244 -15.58 11.81 -14.61
N LEU A 245 -14.43 11.68 -13.96
CA LEU A 245 -14.24 10.77 -12.83
C LEU A 245 -14.82 11.39 -11.56
N ALA A 246 -15.31 10.55 -10.67
CA ALA A 246 -15.74 10.93 -9.34
C ALA A 246 -15.10 10.01 -8.30
N THR A 247 -14.80 10.58 -7.15
CA THR A 247 -14.46 9.82 -5.95
C THR A 247 -15.74 9.51 -5.18
N SER A 248 -15.78 8.32 -4.59
CA SER A 248 -16.84 7.89 -3.68
C SER A 248 -16.24 7.02 -2.58
N VAL A 249 -16.79 7.08 -1.37
CA VAL A 249 -16.38 6.18 -0.30
C VAL A 249 -16.68 4.73 -0.71
N SER A 250 -15.72 3.83 -0.47
CA SER A 250 -15.89 2.41 -0.78
C SER A 250 -17.07 1.84 -0.01
N ARG A 251 -17.85 0.99 -0.68
CA ARG A 251 -18.96 0.30 -0.01
C ARG A 251 -18.48 -0.76 0.97
N GLU A 252 -17.27 -1.30 0.80
CA GLU A 252 -16.70 -2.34 1.66
C GLU A 252 -15.90 -1.77 2.84
N ASP A 253 -15.25 -0.61 2.65
CA ASP A 253 -14.43 0.05 3.67
C ASP A 253 -14.69 1.57 3.67
N PRO A 254 -15.34 2.13 4.70
CA PRO A 254 -15.68 3.56 4.73
C PRO A 254 -14.45 4.48 4.82
N LYS A 255 -13.26 3.95 5.15
CA LYS A 255 -12.01 4.73 5.17
C LYS A 255 -11.29 4.75 3.83
N ARG A 256 -11.75 3.98 2.84
CA ARG A 256 -11.10 3.91 1.54
C ARG A 256 -11.91 4.67 0.51
N LEU A 257 -11.25 5.53 -0.27
CA LEU A 257 -11.86 6.11 -1.47
C LEU A 257 -11.75 5.17 -2.66
N GLU A 258 -12.80 5.16 -3.46
CA GLU A 258 -12.88 4.54 -4.76
C GLU A 258 -13.15 5.60 -5.82
N ILE A 259 -12.69 5.31 -7.02
CA ILE A 259 -12.75 6.15 -8.21
C ILE A 259 -13.58 5.43 -9.26
N GLY A 260 -14.47 6.17 -9.90
CA GLY A 260 -15.30 5.65 -10.98
C GLY A 260 -16.01 6.74 -11.79
N TYR A 261 -16.84 6.33 -12.74
CA TYR A 261 -17.66 7.24 -13.55
C TYR A 261 -19.02 7.47 -12.91
N THR A 262 -19.47 8.72 -12.91
CA THR A 262 -20.82 9.05 -12.42
C THR A 262 -21.87 8.55 -13.41
N SER A 263 -22.83 7.76 -12.94
CA SER A 263 -24.01 7.35 -13.72
C SER A 263 -25.30 7.63 -12.94
N ALA A 264 -26.45 7.62 -13.63
CA ALA A 264 -27.76 7.75 -13.00
C ALA A 264 -28.04 6.66 -11.94
N SER A 265 -27.36 5.51 -12.04
CA SER A 265 -27.43 4.38 -11.10
C SER A 265 -26.35 4.39 -10.00
N GLY A 266 -25.52 5.45 -9.93
CA GLY A 266 -24.39 5.57 -8.99
C GLY A 266 -23.02 5.55 -9.69
N THR A 267 -21.94 5.46 -8.91
CA THR A 267 -20.57 5.48 -9.46
C THR A 267 -20.14 4.09 -9.96
N ALA A 268 -19.81 3.96 -11.25
CA ALA A 268 -19.22 2.76 -11.82
C ALA A 268 -17.72 2.69 -11.49
N ILE A 269 -17.36 1.91 -10.47
CA ILE A 269 -16.02 1.86 -9.89
C ILE A 269 -15.00 1.21 -10.84
N ILE A 270 -13.86 1.88 -11.03
CA ILE A 270 -12.74 1.43 -11.89
C ILE A 270 -11.38 1.41 -11.15
N THR A 271 -11.38 1.61 -9.83
CA THR A 271 -10.16 1.90 -9.04
C THR A 271 -9.05 0.87 -9.24
N SER A 272 -9.39 -0.42 -9.33
CA SER A 272 -8.40 -1.49 -9.54
C SER A 272 -7.72 -1.46 -10.91
N SER A 273 -8.34 -0.82 -11.91
CA SER A 273 -7.78 -0.67 -13.25
C SER A 273 -6.83 0.53 -13.36
N LEU A 274 -6.78 1.42 -12.37
CA LEU A 274 -5.97 2.64 -12.38
C LEU A 274 -4.60 2.36 -11.76
N THR A 275 -3.65 1.92 -12.60
CA THR A 275 -2.30 1.54 -12.16
C THR A 275 -1.20 2.50 -12.64
N GLY A 276 -1.56 3.54 -13.41
CA GLY A 276 -0.60 4.46 -14.04
C GLY A 276 -0.44 5.78 -13.29
N GLY A 277 0.69 6.44 -13.53
CA GLY A 277 0.98 7.80 -13.05
C GLY A 277 0.99 7.93 -11.52
N GLN A 278 0.88 9.18 -11.05
CA GLN A 278 0.83 9.52 -9.63
C GLN A 278 -0.36 8.87 -8.92
N LEU A 279 -1.54 8.83 -9.57
CA LEU A 279 -2.75 8.24 -9.01
C LEU A 279 -2.57 6.75 -8.72
N GLY A 280 -2.02 6.01 -9.69
CA GLY A 280 -1.71 4.60 -9.50
C GLY A 280 -0.70 4.38 -8.37
N ALA A 281 0.27 5.28 -8.21
CA ALA A 281 1.26 5.20 -7.14
C ALA A 281 0.66 5.40 -5.75
N VAL A 282 -0.22 6.40 -5.57
CA VAL A 282 -0.91 6.64 -4.29
C VAL A 282 -1.84 5.48 -3.93
N LEU A 283 -2.57 4.94 -4.91
CA LEU A 283 -3.41 3.74 -4.73
C LEU A 283 -2.56 2.51 -4.36
N ALA A 284 -1.42 2.31 -5.01
CA ALA A 284 -0.50 1.22 -4.69
C ALA A 284 0.10 1.41 -3.29
N PHE A 285 0.47 2.62 -2.89
CA PHE A 285 0.99 2.91 -1.55
C PHE A 285 -0.01 2.52 -0.45
N GLN A 286 -1.28 2.90 -0.60
CA GLN A 286 -2.34 2.52 0.34
C GLN A 286 -2.47 0.99 0.45
N ARG A 287 -2.48 0.28 -0.69
CA ARG A 287 -2.68 -1.17 -0.78
C ARG A 287 -1.48 -1.99 -0.31
N ASP A 288 -0.28 -1.61 -0.75
CA ASP A 288 0.92 -2.46 -0.69
C ASP A 288 1.87 -2.06 0.45
N ALA A 289 1.75 -0.85 1.00
CA ALA A 289 2.64 -0.35 2.05
C ALA A 289 1.87 0.01 3.33
N ALA A 290 0.98 1.00 3.27
CA ALA A 290 0.31 1.53 4.46
C ALA A 290 -0.59 0.48 5.14
N ALA A 291 -1.47 -0.17 4.37
CA ALA A 291 -2.36 -1.17 4.92
C ALA A 291 -1.62 -2.40 5.49
N PRO A 292 -0.66 -3.05 4.80
CA PRO A 292 0.10 -4.15 5.39
C PRO A 292 0.88 -3.74 6.66
N THR A 293 1.40 -2.51 6.71
CA THR A 293 2.09 -1.97 7.89
C THR A 293 1.16 -1.87 9.11
N LEU A 294 -0.03 -1.29 8.95
CA LEU A 294 -1.04 -1.21 10.01
C LEU A 294 -1.45 -2.60 10.50
N ASN A 295 -1.71 -3.54 9.59
CA ASN A 295 -2.08 -4.91 9.94
C ASN A 295 -0.98 -5.64 10.69
N ASN A 296 0.29 -5.44 10.31
CA ASN A 296 1.40 -6.07 11.02
C ASN A 296 1.62 -5.46 12.42
N LEU A 297 1.56 -4.13 12.55
CA LEU A 297 1.65 -3.46 13.85
C LEU A 297 0.56 -3.95 14.79
N GLY A 298 -0.67 -4.00 14.31
CA GLY A 298 -1.78 -4.49 15.12
C GLY A 298 -1.73 -5.99 15.37
N ARG A 299 -1.13 -6.80 14.48
CA ARG A 299 -0.90 -8.23 14.74
C ARG A 299 0.04 -8.42 15.93
N ILE A 300 1.14 -7.67 15.97
CA ILE A 300 2.11 -7.74 17.09
C ILE A 300 1.43 -7.29 18.39
N ALA A 301 0.68 -6.19 18.36
CA ALA A 301 -0.04 -5.69 19.53
C ALA A 301 -1.08 -6.70 20.05
N THR A 302 -1.87 -7.29 19.16
CA THR A 302 -2.87 -8.31 19.51
C THR A 302 -2.23 -9.57 20.05
N ALA A 303 -1.14 -10.05 19.44
CA ALA A 303 -0.40 -11.22 19.93
C ALA A 303 0.20 -10.98 21.31
N LEU A 304 0.86 -9.83 21.51
CA LEU A 304 1.38 -9.45 22.82
C LEU A 304 0.27 -9.43 23.88
N ALA A 305 -0.85 -8.76 23.61
CA ALA A 305 -1.96 -8.70 24.56
C ALA A 305 -2.53 -10.10 24.86
N PHE A 306 -2.74 -10.92 23.83
CA PHE A 306 -3.30 -12.25 23.95
C PHE A 306 -2.40 -13.17 24.78
N ASP A 307 -1.13 -13.30 24.39
CA ASP A 307 -0.17 -14.21 25.02
C ASP A 307 0.13 -13.78 26.46
N PHE A 308 0.32 -12.48 26.67
CA PHE A 308 0.59 -11.92 28.00
C PHE A 308 -0.60 -12.11 28.93
N ASN A 309 -1.83 -11.87 28.46
CA ASN A 309 -3.04 -12.10 29.26
C ASN A 309 -3.23 -13.59 29.59
N GLN A 310 -2.99 -14.48 28.62
CA GLN A 310 -3.09 -15.93 28.85
C GLN A 310 -2.13 -16.36 29.96
N GLN A 311 -0.87 -15.92 29.92
CA GLN A 311 0.11 -16.27 30.95
C GLN A 311 -0.16 -15.56 32.28
N HIS A 312 -0.60 -14.31 32.25
CA HIS A 312 -0.88 -13.55 33.47
C HIS A 312 -2.03 -14.18 34.29
N ARG A 313 -3.06 -14.71 33.63
CA ARG A 313 -4.16 -15.44 34.27
C ARG A 313 -3.78 -16.77 34.93
N LEU A 314 -2.58 -17.30 34.65
CA LEU A 314 -2.07 -18.52 35.29
C LEU A 314 -1.33 -18.25 36.61
N GLY A 315 -1.08 -16.97 36.93
CA GLY A 315 -0.42 -16.56 38.17
C GLY A 315 -1.40 -16.13 39.27
N GLN A 316 -0.83 -15.70 40.39
CA GLN A 316 -1.51 -14.96 41.45
C GLN A 316 -0.81 -13.64 41.74
N ASP A 317 -1.60 -12.64 42.12
CA ASP A 317 -1.17 -11.28 42.42
C ASP A 317 -0.55 -11.15 43.84
N LEU A 318 -0.16 -9.93 44.23
CA LEU A 318 0.47 -9.68 45.54
C LEU A 318 -0.48 -9.95 46.72
N ASN A 319 -1.80 -9.94 46.46
CA ASN A 319 -2.84 -10.21 47.44
C ASN A 319 -3.25 -11.70 47.46
N GLY A 320 -2.63 -12.54 46.63
CA GLY A 320 -2.98 -13.95 46.46
C GLY A 320 -4.23 -14.20 45.62
N ALA A 321 -4.76 -13.18 44.94
CA ALA A 321 -5.88 -13.34 44.01
C ALA A 321 -5.37 -13.87 42.66
N ALA A 322 -6.23 -14.59 41.92
CA ALA A 322 -5.89 -15.06 40.58
C ALA A 322 -5.66 -13.88 39.62
N GLY A 323 -4.66 -14.02 38.74
CA GLY A 323 -4.36 -12.99 37.75
C GLY A 323 -5.53 -12.74 36.79
N THR A 324 -5.71 -11.48 36.40
CA THR A 324 -6.69 -11.05 35.38
C THR A 324 -6.01 -10.67 34.08
N ASP A 325 -6.75 -10.14 33.11
CA ASP A 325 -6.16 -9.58 31.89
C ASP A 325 -5.27 -8.38 32.23
N PHE A 326 -4.03 -8.39 31.75
CA PHE A 326 -3.07 -7.30 31.94
C PHE A 326 -3.31 -6.18 30.93
N PHE A 327 -3.52 -6.56 29.67
CA PHE A 327 -3.89 -5.67 28.57
C PHE A 327 -5.36 -5.86 28.19
N THR A 328 -5.96 -4.85 27.57
CA THR A 328 -7.23 -5.02 26.86
C THR A 328 -6.94 -5.71 25.52
N LEU A 329 -7.58 -6.85 25.26
CA LEU A 329 -7.45 -7.55 23.99
C LEU A 329 -8.19 -6.76 22.90
N PRO A 330 -7.50 -6.31 21.83
CA PRO A 330 -8.16 -5.65 20.71
C PRO A 330 -9.19 -6.57 20.04
N THR A 331 -10.31 -5.99 19.62
CA THR A 331 -11.36 -6.73 18.91
C THR A 331 -11.17 -6.63 17.40
N PRO A 332 -11.26 -7.75 16.66
CA PRO A 332 -11.29 -7.71 15.21
C PRO A 332 -12.39 -6.80 14.67
N GLY A 333 -12.07 -5.95 13.70
CA GLY A 333 -13.05 -5.11 13.04
C GLY A 333 -13.88 -5.93 12.03
N VAL A 334 -15.21 -5.79 12.06
CA VAL A 334 -16.09 -6.34 11.03
C VAL A 334 -16.96 -5.23 10.47
N ILE A 335 -16.82 -4.98 9.19
CA ILE A 335 -17.53 -3.91 8.47
C ILE A 335 -18.49 -4.57 7.49
N GLY A 336 -19.80 -4.39 7.70
CA GLY A 336 -20.80 -4.79 6.71
C GLY A 336 -20.75 -3.85 5.51
N ARG A 337 -20.75 -4.40 4.30
CA ARG A 337 -20.78 -3.60 3.08
C ARG A 337 -22.04 -2.73 3.05
N THR A 338 -21.85 -1.45 2.71
CA THR A 338 -22.96 -0.52 2.48
C THR A 338 -23.84 -1.01 1.34
N GLY A 339 -25.13 -1.20 1.63
CA GLY A 339 -26.09 -1.76 0.68
C GLY A 339 -26.26 -3.28 0.76
N ASN A 340 -25.74 -3.93 1.80
CA ASN A 340 -26.20 -5.27 2.18
C ASN A 340 -27.72 -5.29 2.36
N SER A 341 -28.34 -6.36 1.88
CA SER A 341 -29.78 -6.58 1.88
C SER A 341 -30.28 -7.27 3.15
N GLY A 342 -29.44 -8.07 3.80
CA GLY A 342 -29.73 -8.72 5.06
C GLY A 342 -29.49 -7.83 6.28
N SER A 343 -29.91 -8.34 7.44
CA SER A 343 -29.75 -7.70 8.75
C SER A 343 -28.60 -8.29 9.56
N ALA A 344 -27.80 -9.18 8.96
CA ALA A 344 -26.72 -9.88 9.66
C ALA A 344 -25.66 -8.91 10.21
N VAL A 345 -25.31 -9.13 11.47
CA VAL A 345 -24.14 -8.55 12.11
C VAL A 345 -23.21 -9.70 12.46
N LEU A 346 -21.97 -9.64 11.97
CA LEU A 346 -20.96 -10.64 12.30
C LEU A 346 -20.12 -10.14 13.47
N ASP A 347 -19.89 -11.03 14.43
CA ASP A 347 -18.93 -10.83 15.51
C ASP A 347 -17.65 -11.60 15.19
N ALA A 348 -16.52 -11.07 15.64
CA ALA A 348 -15.23 -11.71 15.48
C ALA A 348 -14.41 -11.59 16.76
N THR A 349 -13.78 -12.69 17.17
CA THR A 349 -12.93 -12.76 18.36
C THR A 349 -11.63 -13.51 18.07
N VAL A 350 -10.53 -13.06 18.66
CA VAL A 350 -9.24 -13.76 18.54
C VAL A 350 -9.25 -14.95 19.49
N VAL A 351 -9.04 -16.15 18.95
CA VAL A 351 -8.97 -17.41 19.71
C VAL A 351 -7.59 -18.05 19.66
N ASP A 352 -6.78 -17.70 18.66
CA ASP A 352 -5.37 -18.09 18.55
C ASP A 352 -4.60 -16.96 17.89
N ALA A 353 -3.85 -16.20 18.69
CA ALA A 353 -3.07 -15.08 18.16
C ALA A 353 -1.89 -15.53 17.28
N SER A 354 -1.43 -16.77 17.43
CA SER A 354 -0.29 -17.27 16.67
C SER A 354 -0.62 -17.52 15.20
N ALA A 355 -1.87 -17.88 14.92
CA ALA A 355 -2.37 -18.10 13.57
C ALA A 355 -2.70 -16.79 12.81
N LEU A 356 -2.67 -15.63 13.47
CA LEU A 356 -3.03 -14.36 12.84
C LEU A 356 -2.10 -14.01 11.68
N THR A 357 -2.70 -13.59 10.56
CA THR A 357 -1.97 -13.09 9.39
C THR A 357 -1.94 -11.55 9.37
N THR A 358 -1.31 -10.98 8.35
CA THR A 358 -1.35 -9.53 8.06
C THR A 358 -2.43 -9.18 7.03
N SER A 359 -3.31 -10.12 6.67
CA SER A 359 -4.37 -9.91 5.67
C SER A 359 -5.68 -9.46 6.30
N ASP A 360 -6.45 -8.71 5.53
CA ASP A 360 -7.89 -8.56 5.73
C ASP A 360 -8.62 -9.65 4.91
N TYR A 361 -9.90 -9.85 5.19
CA TYR A 361 -10.70 -10.91 4.58
C TYR A 361 -12.06 -10.36 4.14
N ARG A 362 -12.51 -10.75 2.95
CA ARG A 362 -13.90 -10.53 2.53
C ARG A 362 -14.71 -11.79 2.79
N ILE A 363 -15.79 -11.66 3.55
CA ILE A 363 -16.75 -12.72 3.82
C ILE A 363 -18.03 -12.39 3.05
N ALA A 364 -18.29 -13.09 1.95
CA ALA A 364 -19.51 -12.92 1.16
C ALA A 364 -20.47 -14.09 1.38
N TYR A 365 -21.76 -13.80 1.48
CA TYR A 365 -22.80 -14.80 1.65
C TYR A 365 -23.57 -15.00 0.34
N ASN A 366 -23.52 -16.21 -0.22
CA ASN A 366 -24.18 -16.56 -1.47
C ASN A 366 -24.85 -17.93 -1.37
N ALA A 367 -26.14 -17.98 -1.66
CA ALA A 367 -26.95 -19.19 -1.77
C ALA A 367 -26.75 -20.18 -0.60
N GLY A 368 -26.77 -19.68 0.64
CA GLY A 368 -26.62 -20.51 1.85
C GLY A 368 -25.18 -20.76 2.31
N ASN A 369 -24.17 -20.29 1.57
CA ASN A 369 -22.76 -20.50 1.89
C ASN A 369 -22.03 -19.17 2.14
N TYR A 370 -20.99 -19.23 2.97
CA TYR A 370 -20.06 -18.15 3.23
C TYR A 370 -18.75 -18.40 2.48
N SER A 371 -18.43 -17.56 1.50
CA SER A 371 -17.13 -17.55 0.84
C SER A 371 -16.22 -16.52 1.52
N VAL A 372 -15.10 -16.99 2.06
CA VAL A 372 -14.07 -16.18 2.70
C VAL A 372 -12.90 -16.02 1.75
N THR A 373 -12.66 -14.80 1.29
CA THR A 373 -11.52 -14.44 0.44
C THR A 373 -10.46 -13.74 1.26
N ARG A 374 -9.24 -14.28 1.34
CA ARG A 374 -8.10 -13.59 1.94
C ARG A 374 -7.57 -12.55 0.94
N LEU A 375 -7.53 -11.28 1.33
CA LEU A 375 -7.23 -10.19 0.40
C LEU A 375 -5.75 -10.09 0.01
N SER A 376 -4.83 -10.65 0.81
CA SER A 376 -3.40 -10.63 0.50
C SER A 376 -3.01 -11.54 -0.67
N ASP A 377 -3.72 -12.66 -0.87
CA ASP A 377 -3.38 -13.69 -1.87
C ASP A 377 -4.57 -14.10 -2.76
N SER A 378 -5.75 -13.52 -2.53
CA SER A 378 -7.01 -13.84 -3.21
C SER A 378 -7.46 -15.30 -3.06
N SER A 379 -6.92 -16.05 -2.09
CA SER A 379 -7.37 -17.41 -1.80
C SER A 379 -8.81 -17.40 -1.26
N VAL A 380 -9.60 -18.39 -1.68
CA VAL A 380 -11.02 -18.50 -1.32
C VAL A 380 -11.29 -19.82 -0.62
N THR A 381 -11.91 -19.75 0.56
CA THR A 381 -12.42 -20.90 1.30
C THR A 381 -13.93 -20.76 1.49
N VAL A 382 -14.68 -21.84 1.32
CA VAL A 382 -16.16 -21.83 1.43
C VAL A 382 -16.60 -22.62 2.65
N TYR A 383 -17.54 -22.07 3.40
CA TYR A 383 -18.14 -22.68 4.58
C TYR A 383 -19.67 -22.73 4.46
N ALA A 384 -20.27 -23.82 4.92
CA ALA A 384 -21.72 -23.99 4.92
C ALA A 384 -22.43 -23.18 6.02
N SER A 385 -21.74 -22.85 7.11
CA SER A 385 -22.31 -22.12 8.25
C SER A 385 -21.25 -21.45 9.11
N LEU A 386 -21.65 -20.44 9.88
CA LEU A 386 -20.89 -19.88 11.00
C LEU A 386 -21.37 -20.51 12.34
N PRO A 387 -20.53 -20.59 13.38
CA PRO A 387 -19.20 -19.99 13.51
C PRO A 387 -18.08 -20.78 12.83
N GLN A 388 -17.04 -20.08 12.39
CA GLN A 388 -15.81 -20.66 11.81
C GLN A 388 -14.58 -19.94 12.36
N THR A 389 -13.46 -20.66 12.51
CA THR A 389 -12.17 -20.06 12.85
C THR A 389 -11.35 -19.87 11.58
N ILE A 390 -11.03 -18.62 11.26
CA ILE A 390 -10.27 -18.21 10.08
C ILE A 390 -8.96 -17.62 10.59
N ASP A 391 -7.85 -18.31 10.35
CA ASP A 391 -6.50 -17.85 10.69
C ASP A 391 -6.41 -17.23 12.11
N GLY A 392 -6.93 -17.95 13.11
CA GLY A 392 -6.90 -17.55 14.52
C GLY A 392 -8.06 -16.68 15.00
N VAL A 393 -8.96 -16.25 14.10
CA VAL A 393 -10.15 -15.46 14.43
C VAL A 393 -11.41 -16.31 14.33
N ARG A 394 -12.15 -16.45 15.42
CA ARG A 394 -13.48 -17.04 15.41
C ARG A 394 -14.50 -15.99 14.96
N VAL A 395 -15.13 -16.24 13.81
CA VAL A 395 -16.22 -15.40 13.28
C VAL A 395 -17.54 -16.10 13.55
N SER A 396 -18.52 -15.38 14.07
CA SER A 396 -19.87 -15.84 14.35
C SER A 396 -20.92 -14.88 13.81
N LEU A 397 -22.12 -15.40 13.56
CA LEU A 397 -23.29 -14.57 13.33
C LEU A 397 -23.78 -14.07 14.70
N GLY A 398 -23.54 -12.79 15.00
CA GLY A 398 -23.93 -12.17 16.26
C GLY A 398 -25.44 -11.94 16.35
N SER A 399 -26.03 -11.46 15.26
CA SER A 399 -27.48 -11.28 15.13
C SER A 399 -27.91 -11.19 13.67
N GLY A 400 -29.23 -11.22 13.45
CA GLY A 400 -29.83 -11.04 12.12
C GLY A 400 -29.61 -12.22 11.17
N THR A 401 -29.96 -12.03 9.91
CA THR A 401 -29.79 -13.05 8.86
C THR A 401 -29.17 -12.40 7.61
N PRO A 402 -28.15 -13.01 7.00
CA PRO A 402 -27.54 -12.44 5.80
C PRO A 402 -28.48 -12.63 4.60
N GLY A 403 -28.56 -11.59 3.78
CA GLY A 403 -29.21 -11.63 2.48
C GLY A 403 -28.25 -12.16 1.42
N ASN A 404 -28.79 -12.78 0.37
CA ASN A 404 -27.97 -13.30 -0.72
C ASN A 404 -27.23 -12.15 -1.43
N GLY A 405 -25.91 -12.26 -1.53
CA GLY A 405 -25.04 -11.20 -2.08
C GLY A 405 -24.47 -10.24 -1.05
N ASP A 406 -24.79 -10.40 0.24
CA ASP A 406 -24.20 -9.59 1.31
C ASP A 406 -22.70 -9.86 1.45
N SER A 407 -21.93 -8.82 1.79
CA SER A 407 -20.48 -8.88 1.99
C SER A 407 -20.07 -8.21 3.31
N PHE A 408 -19.04 -8.74 3.95
CA PHE A 408 -18.45 -8.20 5.17
C PHE A 408 -16.93 -8.17 5.05
N LEU A 409 -16.31 -7.05 5.38
CA LEU A 409 -14.87 -6.91 5.48
C LEU A 409 -14.44 -7.18 6.93
N LEU A 410 -13.73 -8.29 7.13
CA LEU A 410 -13.07 -8.64 8.38
C LEU A 410 -11.64 -8.09 8.36
N GLN A 411 -11.30 -7.30 9.38
CA GLN A 411 -9.99 -6.74 9.63
C GLN A 411 -9.47 -7.24 10.99
N PRO A 412 -8.81 -8.42 11.02
CA PRO A 412 -8.41 -9.07 12.26
C PRO A 412 -7.50 -8.23 13.15
N THR A 413 -6.58 -7.50 12.53
CA THR A 413 -5.48 -6.85 13.24
C THR A 413 -5.36 -5.37 12.95
N ARG A 414 -6.08 -4.82 11.96
CA ARG A 414 -6.00 -3.40 11.52
C ARG A 414 -5.95 -2.39 12.66
N THR A 415 -6.78 -2.59 13.69
CA THR A 415 -6.92 -1.66 14.82
C THR A 415 -6.20 -2.13 16.08
N GLY A 416 -5.47 -3.26 16.03
CA GLY A 416 -4.85 -3.90 17.19
C GLY A 416 -3.93 -2.95 17.97
N ALA A 417 -3.09 -2.21 17.27
CA ALA A 417 -2.16 -1.26 17.89
C ALA A 417 -2.86 -0.01 18.45
N ARG A 418 -3.94 0.44 17.81
CA ARG A 418 -4.77 1.57 18.25
C ARG A 418 -5.51 1.24 19.53
N ASP A 419 -6.13 0.06 19.58
CA ASP A 419 -7.06 -0.33 20.64
C ASP A 419 -6.36 -1.00 21.83
N LEU A 420 -5.08 -1.39 21.69
CA LEU A 420 -4.26 -1.88 22.79
C LEU A 420 -4.27 -0.89 23.96
N ALA A 421 -4.48 -1.39 25.18
CA ALA A 421 -4.49 -0.60 26.40
C ALA A 421 -4.02 -1.44 27.60
N VAL A 422 -3.41 -0.80 28.61
CA VAL A 422 -3.19 -1.45 29.91
C VAL A 422 -4.53 -1.50 30.65
N ARG A 423 -4.91 -2.67 31.16
CA ARG A 423 -6.17 -2.87 31.89
C ARG A 423 -5.98 -2.76 33.40
N LEU A 424 -4.81 -3.15 33.92
CA LEU A 424 -4.51 -3.02 35.35
C LEU A 424 -4.33 -1.56 35.73
N VAL A 425 -4.75 -1.23 36.95
CA VAL A 425 -4.66 0.12 37.52
C VAL A 425 -3.72 0.20 38.72
N ASP A 426 -3.34 -0.94 39.29
CA ASP A 426 -2.47 -1.05 40.45
C ASP A 426 -1.44 -2.18 40.26
N GLY A 427 -0.16 -1.91 40.59
CA GLY A 427 0.94 -2.87 40.47
C GLY A 427 0.77 -4.08 41.39
N SER A 428 -0.01 -3.96 42.48
CA SER A 428 -0.36 -5.08 43.35
C SER A 428 -1.10 -6.20 42.59
N GLN A 429 -1.81 -5.87 41.50
CA GLN A 429 -2.58 -6.79 40.66
C GLN A 429 -1.71 -7.61 39.68
N ILE A 430 -0.41 -7.35 39.61
CA ILE A 430 0.49 -8.10 38.73
C ILE A 430 0.66 -9.53 39.24
N ALA A 431 0.30 -10.51 38.44
CA ALA A 431 0.31 -11.92 38.82
C ALA A 431 1.72 -12.54 38.64
N ALA A 432 2.65 -12.20 39.54
CA ALA A 432 4.05 -12.63 39.44
C ALA A 432 4.31 -14.06 39.98
N ALA A 433 3.51 -14.51 40.93
CA ALA A 433 3.69 -15.78 41.62
C ALA A 433 2.88 -16.90 40.96
N ALA A 434 3.33 -18.15 41.07
CA ALA A 434 2.45 -19.28 40.78
C ALA A 434 1.48 -19.53 41.96
N PRO A 435 0.21 -19.89 41.69
CA PRO A 435 -0.81 -20.02 42.72
C PRO A 435 -0.72 -21.29 43.58
N ILE A 436 0.16 -22.21 43.23
CA ILE A 436 0.35 -23.50 43.89
C ILE A 436 1.79 -23.68 44.36
N ARG A 437 2.03 -24.55 45.32
CA ARG A 437 3.38 -24.90 45.78
C ARG A 437 3.47 -26.38 46.10
N GLY A 438 4.49 -27.03 45.54
CA GLY A 438 4.90 -28.38 45.90
C GLY A 438 5.84 -28.42 47.11
N ALA A 439 5.66 -29.40 48.00
CA ALA A 439 6.54 -29.67 49.12
C ALA A 439 6.72 -31.18 49.35
N ALA A 440 7.93 -31.59 49.74
CA ALA A 440 8.18 -32.96 50.19
C ALA A 440 7.68 -33.13 51.63
N GLY A 441 7.10 -34.31 51.92
CA GLY A 441 6.71 -34.67 53.27
C GLY A 441 7.93 -34.73 54.19
N THR A 442 7.78 -34.21 55.41
CA THR A 442 8.87 -34.21 56.41
C THR A 442 9.25 -35.61 56.90
N GLY A 443 8.38 -36.60 56.67
CA GLY A 443 8.63 -38.01 56.96
C GLY A 443 9.29 -38.80 55.83
N ASN A 444 9.59 -38.17 54.68
CA ASN A 444 10.23 -38.84 53.57
C ASN A 444 11.64 -39.31 53.97
N THR A 445 11.96 -40.55 53.63
CA THR A 445 13.27 -41.16 53.96
C THR A 445 14.19 -41.27 52.74
N SER A 446 13.66 -41.01 51.54
CA SER A 446 14.49 -40.79 50.36
C SER A 446 14.97 -39.34 50.28
N GLY A 447 16.00 -39.10 49.46
CA GLY A 447 16.42 -37.74 49.07
C GLY A 447 15.62 -37.18 47.89
N ALA A 448 14.47 -37.76 47.55
CA ALA A 448 13.67 -37.31 46.42
C ALA A 448 13.00 -35.96 46.73
N ALA A 449 13.03 -35.05 45.77
CA ALA A 449 12.52 -33.70 45.89
C ALA A 449 11.46 -33.44 44.83
N ILE A 450 10.43 -32.67 45.18
CA ILE A 450 9.41 -32.23 44.24
C ILE A 450 9.75 -30.83 43.73
N THR A 451 9.53 -30.57 42.44
CA THR A 451 9.58 -29.21 41.91
C THR A 451 8.42 -28.38 42.45
N ALA A 452 8.56 -27.05 42.49
CA ALA A 452 7.51 -26.18 43.03
C ALA A 452 6.17 -26.28 42.25
N GLY A 453 6.22 -26.79 41.01
CA GLY A 453 5.09 -27.00 40.11
C GLY A 453 4.82 -25.83 39.16
N VAL A 454 4.14 -26.14 38.06
CA VAL A 454 3.65 -25.16 37.08
C VAL A 454 2.15 -25.34 36.87
N VAL A 455 1.44 -24.25 36.61
CA VAL A 455 0.02 -24.31 36.23
C VAL A 455 -0.06 -24.57 34.73
N ASN A 456 -0.89 -25.53 34.34
CA ASN A 456 -1.06 -25.89 32.93
C ASN A 456 -1.92 -24.83 32.24
N GLY A 457 -1.40 -24.27 31.14
CA GLY A 457 -2.16 -23.42 30.23
C GLY A 457 -2.76 -24.20 29.06
N PRO A 458 -3.52 -23.52 28.19
CA PRO A 458 -4.02 -22.16 28.38
C PRO A 458 -5.19 -22.10 29.38
N PRO A 459 -5.50 -20.93 29.96
CA PRO A 459 -6.75 -20.67 30.67
C PRO A 459 -8.02 -21.08 29.88
N PRO A 460 -9.14 -21.42 30.54
CA PRO A 460 -9.39 -21.29 31.98
C PRO A 460 -8.64 -22.36 32.81
N THR A 461 -8.23 -22.00 34.01
CA THR A 461 -7.59 -22.94 34.93
C THR A 461 -8.61 -23.96 35.45
N ASN A 462 -8.11 -25.11 35.91
CA ASN A 462 -8.94 -26.14 36.52
C ASN A 462 -9.62 -25.61 37.79
N ALA A 463 -10.91 -25.88 37.97
CA ALA A 463 -11.67 -25.43 39.15
C ALA A 463 -11.10 -25.93 40.49
N ASN A 464 -10.38 -27.06 40.48
CA ASN A 464 -9.74 -27.66 41.65
C ASN A 464 -8.25 -27.30 41.77
N LEU A 465 -7.73 -26.32 41.01
CA LEU A 465 -6.30 -25.98 40.99
C LEU A 465 -5.72 -25.71 42.38
N LEU A 466 -6.50 -25.02 43.23
CA LEU A 466 -6.09 -24.62 44.59
C LEU A 466 -6.45 -25.67 45.66
N GLN A 467 -7.00 -26.82 45.27
CA GLN A 467 -7.34 -27.84 46.26
C GLN A 467 -6.08 -28.60 46.70
N PRO A 468 -5.82 -28.76 48.01
CA PRO A 468 -4.69 -29.53 48.49
C PRO A 468 -4.72 -30.98 48.02
N VAL A 469 -3.58 -31.48 47.54
CA VAL A 469 -3.41 -32.84 47.02
C VAL A 469 -2.15 -33.46 47.62
N THR A 470 -2.19 -34.74 47.95
CA THR A 470 -1.04 -35.53 48.40
C THR A 470 -0.78 -36.67 47.43
N ILE A 471 0.43 -36.72 46.90
CA ILE A 471 1.01 -37.82 46.13
C ILE A 471 1.71 -38.75 47.13
N THR A 472 1.38 -40.04 47.11
CA THR A 472 2.03 -41.04 47.97
C THR A 472 2.63 -42.13 47.11
N PHE A 473 3.95 -42.29 47.16
CA PHE A 473 4.63 -43.35 46.42
C PHE A 473 4.39 -44.70 47.08
N THR A 474 3.90 -45.67 46.31
CA THR A 474 3.69 -47.06 46.76
C THR A 474 4.88 -47.96 46.42
N GLY A 475 5.79 -47.47 45.57
CA GLY A 475 7.06 -48.07 45.19
C GLY A 475 7.83 -47.13 44.26
N SER A 476 9.01 -47.54 43.76
CA SER A 476 9.83 -46.68 42.89
C SER A 476 9.23 -46.43 41.50
N GLY A 477 8.17 -47.15 41.12
CA GLY A 477 7.51 -47.05 39.82
C GLY A 477 6.00 -46.82 39.91
N SER A 478 5.47 -46.51 41.10
CA SER A 478 4.03 -46.29 41.27
C SER A 478 3.69 -45.34 42.40
N TYR A 479 2.59 -44.62 42.26
CA TYR A 479 2.07 -43.68 43.25
C TYR A 479 0.54 -43.64 43.26
N ASP A 480 0.01 -43.15 44.37
CA ASP A 480 -1.39 -42.83 44.57
C ASP A 480 -1.54 -41.32 44.70
N VAL A 481 -2.70 -40.79 44.36
CA VAL A 481 -3.06 -39.38 44.57
C VAL A 481 -4.30 -39.32 45.44
N SER A 482 -4.24 -38.52 46.50
CA SER A 482 -5.36 -38.28 47.42
C SER A 482 -5.61 -36.78 47.61
N GLY A 483 -6.87 -36.37 47.69
CA GLY A 483 -7.25 -34.98 47.93
C GLY A 483 -8.62 -34.62 47.36
N VAL A 484 -8.94 -33.33 47.30
CA VAL A 484 -10.17 -32.83 46.64
C VAL A 484 -9.88 -32.61 45.16
N GLY A 485 -10.69 -33.19 44.26
CA GLY A 485 -10.48 -33.04 42.81
C GLY A 485 -11.09 -34.15 41.96
N THR A 486 -10.40 -34.46 40.85
CA THR A 486 -10.74 -35.50 39.83
C THR A 486 -10.67 -36.96 40.31
N GLY A 487 -10.95 -37.22 41.60
CA GLY A 487 -10.92 -38.54 42.23
C GLY A 487 -9.69 -38.78 43.11
N ASN A 488 -9.49 -40.03 43.54
CA ASN A 488 -8.32 -40.48 44.31
C ASN A 488 -7.69 -41.70 43.61
N PRO A 489 -7.05 -41.52 42.44
CA PRO A 489 -6.51 -42.63 41.67
C PRO A 489 -5.37 -43.33 42.42
N THR A 490 -5.35 -44.66 42.35
CA THR A 490 -4.35 -45.52 43.00
C THR A 490 -3.61 -46.35 41.97
N GLY A 491 -2.34 -46.69 42.24
CA GLY A 491 -1.52 -47.54 41.39
C GLY A 491 -1.12 -46.89 40.07
N LEU A 492 -1.04 -45.56 40.02
CA LEU A 492 -0.58 -44.84 38.84
C LEU A 492 0.88 -45.16 38.57
N ALA A 493 1.22 -45.45 37.32
CA ALA A 493 2.59 -45.71 36.91
C ALA A 493 3.44 -44.43 37.00
N TYR A 494 4.64 -44.55 37.55
CA TYR A 494 5.64 -43.50 37.60
C TYR A 494 6.90 -43.93 36.87
N VAL A 495 7.40 -43.05 36.01
CA VAL A 495 8.72 -43.17 35.40
C VAL A 495 9.62 -42.16 36.09
N SER A 496 10.81 -42.59 36.55
CA SER A 496 11.78 -41.71 37.21
C SER A 496 12.08 -40.47 36.36
N GLY A 497 11.92 -39.29 36.95
CA GLY A 497 12.06 -38.00 36.26
C GLY A 497 10.87 -37.61 35.37
N GLY A 498 9.83 -38.43 35.30
CA GLY A 498 8.59 -38.13 34.59
C GLY A 498 7.73 -37.10 35.34
N ASP A 499 6.91 -36.41 34.56
CA ASP A 499 5.95 -35.42 35.07
C ASP A 499 4.72 -36.10 35.67
N ILE A 500 4.18 -35.49 36.72
CA ILE A 500 2.91 -35.82 37.35
C ILE A 500 1.99 -34.63 37.15
N SER A 501 0.91 -34.83 36.40
CA SER A 501 -0.12 -33.81 36.15
C SER A 501 -1.43 -34.17 36.83
N TYR A 502 -1.96 -33.26 37.64
CA TYR A 502 -3.23 -33.44 38.34
C TYR A 502 -3.86 -32.08 38.64
N ASN A 503 -5.19 -31.98 38.74
CA ASN A 503 -5.92 -30.73 39.03
C ASN A 503 -5.44 -29.49 38.23
N GLY A 504 -4.98 -29.66 36.98
CA GLY A 504 -4.54 -28.56 36.12
C GLY A 504 -3.14 -28.01 36.43
N TRP A 505 -2.34 -28.69 37.24
CA TRP A 505 -0.92 -28.39 37.44
C TRP A 505 -0.04 -29.58 37.03
N THR A 506 1.25 -29.31 36.85
CA THR A 506 2.28 -30.32 36.58
C THR A 506 3.47 -30.11 37.51
N VAL A 507 3.95 -31.21 38.09
CA VAL A 507 5.16 -31.26 38.93
C VAL A 507 6.05 -32.40 38.48
N SER A 508 7.32 -32.35 38.85
CA SER A 508 8.27 -33.43 38.63
C SER A 508 8.97 -33.79 39.93
N ILE A 509 9.30 -35.07 40.07
CA ILE A 509 10.03 -35.59 41.23
C ILE A 509 11.46 -35.86 40.77
N ALA A 510 12.41 -35.15 41.38
CA ALA A 510 13.84 -35.38 41.23
C ALA A 510 14.32 -36.42 42.24
N GLY A 511 15.23 -37.30 41.83
CA GLY A 511 15.73 -38.39 42.67
C GLY A 511 14.86 -39.65 42.61
N ALA A 512 15.12 -40.60 43.51
CA ALA A 512 14.46 -41.91 43.52
C ALA A 512 13.51 -42.03 44.72
N PRO A 513 12.20 -41.73 44.55
CA PRO A 513 11.23 -41.87 45.61
C PRO A 513 11.07 -43.34 46.03
N ARG A 514 10.78 -43.57 47.30
CA ARG A 514 10.58 -44.88 47.92
C ARG A 514 9.12 -45.04 48.35
N ALA A 515 8.72 -46.28 48.56
CA ALA A 515 7.41 -46.58 49.14
C ALA A 515 7.25 -45.85 50.48
N GLY A 516 6.13 -45.12 50.63
CA GLY A 516 5.82 -44.30 51.79
C GLY A 516 6.24 -42.83 51.68
N ASP A 517 7.04 -42.44 50.69
CA ASP A 517 7.33 -41.02 50.47
C ASP A 517 6.07 -40.28 50.02
N THR A 518 5.89 -39.08 50.56
CA THR A 518 4.74 -38.22 50.29
C THR A 518 5.17 -36.87 49.73
N PHE A 519 4.40 -36.32 48.81
CA PHE A 519 4.60 -34.98 48.28
C PHE A 519 3.25 -34.27 48.22
N THR A 520 3.19 -33.03 48.68
CA THR A 520 1.95 -32.27 48.73
C THR A 520 1.99 -31.11 47.74
N ILE A 521 0.84 -30.83 47.13
CA ILE A 521 0.57 -29.59 46.39
C ILE A 521 -0.49 -28.83 47.15
N THR A 522 -0.21 -27.59 47.52
CA THR A 522 -1.14 -26.72 48.27
C THR A 522 -1.22 -25.33 47.63
N PRO A 523 -2.24 -24.51 47.96
CA PRO A 523 -2.23 -23.08 47.64
C PRO A 523 -0.95 -22.39 48.08
N ASN A 524 -0.46 -21.45 47.27
CA ASN A 524 0.71 -20.65 47.57
C ASN A 524 0.35 -19.37 48.36
N SER A 525 -0.32 -19.53 49.51
CA SER A 525 -0.90 -18.42 50.29
C SER A 525 0.09 -17.43 50.91
N GLY A 526 1.40 -17.69 50.85
CA GLY A 526 2.47 -16.78 51.27
C GLY A 526 3.50 -16.51 50.16
N GLY A 527 3.15 -16.80 48.91
CA GLY A 527 4.05 -16.74 47.75
C GLY A 527 4.35 -15.34 47.24
N VAL A 528 4.38 -14.31 48.08
CA VAL A 528 4.61 -12.92 47.63
C VAL A 528 6.00 -12.73 47.03
N SER A 529 6.99 -13.50 47.51
CA SER A 529 8.35 -13.52 46.99
C SER A 529 8.54 -14.55 45.84
N ASP A 530 7.48 -15.22 45.39
CA ASP A 530 7.53 -16.17 44.27
C ASP A 530 7.45 -15.45 42.93
N ASN A 531 8.36 -15.79 42.02
CA ASN A 531 8.53 -15.16 40.71
C ASN A 531 8.28 -16.10 39.52
N ARG A 532 7.73 -17.30 39.75
CA ARG A 532 7.61 -18.32 38.70
C ARG A 532 6.77 -17.82 37.52
N ASN A 533 5.65 -17.15 37.78
CA ASN A 533 4.82 -16.62 36.69
C ASN A 533 5.46 -15.40 36.02
N ALA A 534 6.15 -14.54 36.78
CA ALA A 534 6.92 -13.42 36.21
C ALA A 534 8.03 -13.89 35.26
N THR A 535 8.70 -15.01 35.59
CA THR A 535 9.72 -15.61 34.71
C THR A 535 9.10 -16.15 33.43
N LEU A 536 7.91 -16.76 33.49
CA LEU A 536 7.17 -17.21 32.31
C LEU A 536 6.69 -16.03 31.45
N LEU A 537 6.20 -14.95 32.08
CA LEU A 537 5.85 -13.70 31.40
C LEU A 537 7.05 -13.09 30.69
N ALA A 538 8.21 -13.04 31.35
CA ALA A 538 9.45 -12.55 30.75
C ALA A 538 9.91 -13.44 29.58
N GLY A 539 9.71 -14.76 29.69
CA GLY A 539 10.01 -15.74 28.63
C GLY A 539 9.28 -15.45 27.31
N LEU A 540 8.12 -14.79 27.34
CA LEU A 540 7.37 -14.40 26.15
C LEU A 540 8.18 -13.48 25.21
N GLN A 541 9.16 -12.73 25.72
CA GLN A 541 10.04 -11.90 24.89
C GLN A 541 10.75 -12.71 23.80
N SER A 542 11.14 -13.94 24.15
CA SER A 542 11.91 -14.85 23.28
C SER A 542 11.05 -15.93 22.63
N ALA A 543 9.79 -16.07 23.07
CA ALA A 543 8.86 -17.05 22.53
C ALA A 543 8.49 -16.70 21.09
N LYS A 544 8.49 -17.72 20.22
CA LYS A 544 8.00 -17.56 18.85
C LYS A 544 6.49 -17.78 18.85
N THR A 545 5.72 -16.71 19.00
CA THR A 545 4.27 -16.77 19.05
C THR A 545 3.58 -16.11 17.86
N ILE A 546 4.33 -15.52 16.91
CA ILE A 546 3.75 -14.87 15.73
C ILE A 546 3.94 -15.73 14.47
N GLY A 547 2.89 -15.79 13.64
CA GLY A 547 2.95 -16.35 12.28
C GLY A 547 3.12 -17.87 12.27
N GLY A 548 2.31 -18.59 13.04
CA GLY A 548 2.39 -20.04 13.22
C GLY A 548 3.60 -20.47 14.06
N GLY A 549 4.07 -19.60 14.96
CA GLY A 549 5.25 -19.86 15.80
C GLY A 549 6.59 -19.68 15.09
N ALA A 550 6.64 -18.83 14.05
CA ALA A 550 7.84 -18.58 13.27
C ALA A 550 8.71 -17.44 13.83
N ALA A 551 8.09 -16.44 14.48
CA ALA A 551 8.76 -15.21 14.90
C ALA A 551 8.39 -14.77 16.33
N THR A 552 9.30 -14.06 16.98
CA THR A 552 9.04 -13.29 18.21
C THR A 552 8.39 -11.94 17.87
N TYR A 553 7.95 -11.17 18.88
CA TYR A 553 7.40 -9.81 18.67
C TYR A 553 8.38 -8.90 17.94
N GLN A 554 9.64 -8.83 18.41
CA GLN A 554 10.70 -8.04 17.80
C GLN A 554 11.06 -8.60 16.40
N GLY A 555 11.10 -9.92 16.23
CA GLY A 555 11.38 -10.55 14.95
C GLY A 555 10.35 -10.18 13.88
N ALA A 556 9.06 -10.21 14.23
CA ALA A 556 7.98 -9.81 13.33
C ALA A 556 8.02 -8.31 12.99
N TYR A 557 8.39 -7.45 13.94
CA TYR A 557 8.61 -6.03 13.67
C TYR A 557 9.79 -5.81 12.73
N SER A 558 10.95 -6.43 13.00
CA SER A 558 12.15 -6.34 12.16
C SER A 558 11.92 -6.84 10.74
N GLN A 559 11.13 -7.89 10.54
CA GLN A 559 10.74 -8.36 9.21
C GLN A 559 9.93 -7.30 8.44
N SER A 560 9.05 -6.58 9.12
CA SER A 560 8.28 -5.48 8.52
C SER A 560 9.17 -4.32 8.11
N VAL A 561 10.08 -3.90 9.01
CA VAL A 561 11.08 -2.86 8.74
C VAL A 561 11.92 -3.26 7.53
N ALA A 562 12.41 -4.50 7.49
CA ALA A 562 13.22 -5.01 6.38
C ALA A 562 12.43 -5.07 5.06
N SER A 563 11.16 -5.47 5.09
CA SER A 563 10.29 -5.52 3.90
C SER A 563 10.04 -4.13 3.34
N VAL A 564 9.68 -3.17 4.19
CA VAL A 564 9.44 -1.78 3.78
C VAL A 564 10.74 -1.16 3.25
N GLY A 565 11.85 -1.25 3.99
CA GLY A 565 13.15 -0.70 3.56
C GLY A 565 13.67 -1.33 2.27
N SER A 566 13.47 -2.63 2.07
CA SER A 566 13.81 -3.31 0.81
C SER A 566 12.98 -2.77 -0.36
N LYS A 567 11.67 -2.59 -0.15
CA LYS A 567 10.79 -2.04 -1.18
C LYS A 567 11.11 -0.58 -1.49
N THR A 568 11.42 0.23 -0.48
CA THR A 568 11.89 1.61 -0.65
C THR A 568 13.14 1.66 -1.52
N ARG A 569 14.15 0.84 -1.22
CA ARG A 569 15.39 0.76 -2.01
C ARG A 569 15.13 0.29 -3.45
N GLU A 570 14.29 -0.72 -3.63
CA GLU A 570 13.89 -1.22 -4.95
C GLU A 570 13.30 -0.08 -5.81
N VAL A 571 12.37 0.70 -5.24
CA VAL A 571 11.72 1.81 -5.94
C VAL A 571 12.69 2.96 -6.19
N GLN A 572 13.60 3.27 -5.26
CA GLN A 572 14.65 4.28 -5.46
C GLN A 572 15.55 3.94 -6.66
N VAL A 573 16.01 2.68 -6.75
CA VAL A 573 16.83 2.22 -7.88
C VAL A 573 16.04 2.28 -9.18
N ALA A 574 14.77 1.83 -9.16
CA ALA A 574 13.90 1.90 -10.33
C ALA A 574 13.65 3.35 -10.78
N ALA A 575 13.44 4.28 -9.84
CA ALA A 575 13.22 5.70 -10.12
C ALA A 575 14.46 6.33 -10.79
N ALA A 576 15.66 6.06 -10.27
CA ALA A 576 16.91 6.56 -10.85
C ALA A 576 17.16 6.00 -12.28
N ALA A 577 16.88 4.71 -12.49
CA ALA A 577 16.97 4.11 -13.83
C ALA A 577 15.94 4.72 -14.79
N GLN A 578 14.72 4.98 -14.30
CA GLN A 578 13.66 5.59 -15.09
C GLN A 578 13.97 7.05 -15.45
N GLU A 579 14.64 7.80 -14.57
CA GLU A 579 15.12 9.16 -14.84
C GLU A 579 16.17 9.20 -15.97
N ALA A 580 17.09 8.24 -15.98
CA ALA A 580 18.05 8.08 -17.08
C ALA A 580 17.33 7.78 -18.41
N LEU A 581 16.30 6.92 -18.38
CA LEU A 581 15.49 6.61 -19.55
C LEU A 581 14.74 7.85 -20.06
N VAL A 582 14.10 8.62 -19.18
CA VAL A 582 13.43 9.88 -19.55
C VAL A 582 14.41 10.83 -20.22
N THR A 583 15.62 10.98 -19.68
CA THR A 583 16.67 11.83 -20.27
C THR A 583 17.04 11.34 -21.68
N GLN A 584 17.23 10.03 -21.85
CA GLN A 584 17.58 9.43 -23.12
C GLN A 584 16.48 9.60 -24.18
N THR A 585 15.22 9.29 -23.84
CA THR A 585 14.09 9.40 -24.77
C THR A 585 13.82 10.85 -25.13
N THR A 586 13.96 11.78 -24.17
CA THR A 586 13.77 13.22 -24.40
C THR A 586 14.85 13.75 -25.32
N THR A 587 16.11 13.36 -25.12
CA THR A 587 17.22 13.73 -26.02
C THR A 587 17.00 13.19 -27.43
N ALA A 588 16.53 11.93 -27.57
CA ALA A 588 16.22 11.34 -28.87
C ALA A 588 15.09 12.10 -29.58
N GLN A 589 14.01 12.43 -28.87
CA GLN A 589 12.90 13.24 -29.39
C GLN A 589 13.39 14.63 -29.81
N GLN A 590 14.13 15.34 -28.95
CA GLN A 590 14.67 16.67 -29.22
C GLN A 590 15.65 16.68 -30.40
N SER A 591 16.42 15.61 -30.63
CA SER A 591 17.32 15.51 -31.77
C SER A 591 16.59 15.51 -33.12
N LEU A 592 15.34 15.05 -33.15
CA LEU A 592 14.51 15.01 -34.35
C LEU A 592 13.64 16.28 -34.46
N SER A 593 12.89 16.57 -33.39
CA SER A 593 11.80 17.53 -33.39
C SER A 593 12.14 18.86 -32.73
N GLY A 594 13.26 18.94 -32.01
CA GLY A 594 13.70 20.15 -31.32
C GLY A 594 14.18 21.24 -32.28
N VAL A 595 14.13 22.49 -31.81
CA VAL A 595 14.62 23.65 -32.56
C VAL A 595 16.13 23.81 -32.32
N ASN A 596 16.92 23.70 -33.39
CA ASN A 596 18.33 24.06 -33.35
C ASN A 596 18.50 25.51 -33.82
N LEU A 597 18.82 26.41 -32.88
CA LEU A 597 18.93 27.85 -33.15
C LEU A 597 19.99 28.19 -34.21
N ASP A 598 21.09 27.44 -34.27
CA ASP A 598 22.15 27.67 -35.27
C ASP A 598 21.68 27.25 -36.67
N GLU A 599 20.96 26.12 -36.76
CA GLU A 599 20.36 25.65 -38.01
C GLU A 599 19.28 26.62 -38.50
N GLU A 600 18.39 27.08 -37.61
CA GLU A 600 17.34 28.05 -37.96
C GLU A 600 17.93 29.41 -38.36
N ALA A 601 19.00 29.86 -37.71
CA ALA A 601 19.70 31.10 -38.07
C ALA A 601 20.38 31.02 -39.45
N ALA A 602 21.05 29.91 -39.75
CA ALA A 602 21.61 29.67 -41.09
C ALA A 602 20.51 29.58 -42.16
N ASN A 603 19.40 28.91 -41.85
CA ASN A 603 18.23 28.81 -42.70
C ASN A 603 17.61 30.19 -42.97
N LEU A 604 17.49 31.06 -41.96
CA LEU A 604 17.02 32.44 -42.15
C LEU A 604 17.84 33.20 -43.19
N ILE A 605 19.18 33.13 -43.13
CA ILE A 605 20.05 33.79 -44.11
C ILE A 605 19.80 33.22 -45.51
N ARG A 606 19.72 31.89 -45.64
CA ARG A 606 19.43 31.21 -46.90
C ARG A 606 18.09 31.66 -47.50
N TYR A 607 17.04 31.73 -46.68
CA TYR A 607 15.72 32.16 -47.13
C TYR A 607 15.65 33.65 -47.45
N GLN A 608 16.41 34.51 -46.74
CA GLN A 608 16.56 35.92 -47.10
C GLN A 608 17.22 36.10 -48.48
N GLN A 609 18.28 35.34 -48.75
CA GLN A 609 18.95 35.36 -50.06
C GLN A 609 18.01 34.85 -51.17
N MET A 610 17.24 33.79 -50.91
CA MET A 610 16.21 33.29 -51.84
C MET A 610 15.16 34.37 -52.13
N TYR A 611 14.64 35.03 -51.11
CA TYR A 611 13.66 36.12 -51.25
C TYR A 611 14.21 37.27 -52.11
N GLN A 612 15.45 37.70 -51.84
CA GLN A 612 16.13 38.74 -52.64
C GLN A 612 16.36 38.32 -54.10
N ALA A 613 16.72 37.05 -54.34
CA ALA A 613 16.93 36.53 -55.69
C ALA A 613 15.63 36.49 -56.50
N CYS A 614 14.53 36.01 -55.89
CA CYS A 614 13.21 36.02 -56.51
C CYS A 614 12.71 37.45 -56.78
N GLY A 615 12.93 38.39 -55.85
CA GLY A 615 12.61 39.81 -56.04
C GLY A 615 13.36 40.43 -57.23
N LYS A 616 14.66 40.15 -57.37
CA LYS A 616 15.46 40.57 -58.54
C LYS A 616 14.94 39.97 -59.86
N MET A 617 14.50 38.70 -59.85
CA MET A 617 13.92 38.06 -61.03
C MET A 617 12.66 38.78 -61.49
N ILE A 618 11.76 39.13 -60.56
CA ILE A 618 10.55 39.92 -60.82
C ILE A 618 10.93 41.29 -61.42
N GLU A 619 11.90 41.99 -60.84
CA GLU A 619 12.38 43.29 -61.33
C GLU A 619 12.92 43.22 -62.77
N ILE A 620 13.71 42.19 -63.09
CA ILE A 620 14.23 41.96 -64.45
C ILE A 620 13.08 41.71 -65.43
N VAL A 621 12.09 40.89 -65.05
CA VAL A 621 10.95 40.60 -65.92
C VAL A 621 10.09 41.84 -66.16
N SER A 622 9.86 42.67 -65.14
CA SER A 622 9.16 43.96 -65.30
C SER A 622 9.89 44.87 -66.28
N LYS A 623 11.22 45.01 -66.15
CA LYS A 623 12.03 45.80 -67.10
C LYS A 623 11.95 45.25 -68.53
N LEU A 624 11.97 43.93 -68.71
CA LEU A 624 11.80 43.30 -70.03
C LEU A 624 10.39 43.54 -70.60
N PHE A 625 9.36 43.53 -69.77
CA PHE A 625 7.98 43.82 -70.18
C PHE A 625 7.81 45.28 -70.59
N ASP A 626 8.35 46.22 -69.81
CA ASP A 626 8.35 47.65 -70.12
C ASP A 626 9.12 47.93 -71.42
N THR A 627 10.25 47.25 -71.64
CA THR A 627 11.03 47.35 -72.89
C THR A 627 10.24 46.84 -74.09
N LEU A 628 9.48 45.74 -73.93
CA LEU A 628 8.64 45.19 -75.00
C LEU A 628 7.41 46.05 -75.30
N LEU A 629 6.86 46.77 -74.32
CA LEU A 629 5.76 47.72 -74.52
C LEU A 629 6.21 49.06 -75.11
N ALA A 630 7.50 49.39 -74.98
CA ALA A 630 8.10 50.60 -75.55
C ALA A 630 8.49 50.44 -77.04
N ILE A 631 8.35 49.24 -77.60
CA ILE A 631 8.50 48.91 -79.04
C ILE A 631 7.10 48.82 -79.63
#